data_AF-A0A951HXH9-F1
#
_entry.id   AF-A0A951HXH9-F1
#
_cell.length_a   1.000
_cell.length_b   1.000
_cell.length_c   1.000
_cell.angle_alpha   90.00
_cell.angle_beta   90.00
_cell.angle_gamma   90.00
#
_symmetry.space_group_name_H-M   'P 1'
#
loop_
_entity.id
_entity.type
_entity.pdbx_description
1 polymer ?
#
loop_
_entity_poly.entity_id
_entity_poly.type
_entity_poly.pdbx_seq_one_letter_code
_entity_poly.pdbx_strand_id
1 'polypeptide(L)'
;MSDTDPKVPLPDLEAGAEVQTIADAPPVAPAQSSAVSRGAADLEAVFDIPVQVSAVLGRARMEVGDLLKLGPGAVLELDRKVGEAIDIYVNNRLVARGEVVLVEEKLGVTMTEIIKADQ
;
A
#
# COMPACT_ATOMS: atom_id res chain seq x y z
N MET A 1 -23.19 42.07 17.52
CA MET A 1 -23.70 42.03 18.90
C MET A 1 -25.21 42.21 18.82
N SER A 2 -25.94 41.09 18.86
CA SER A 2 -27.38 41.04 19.08
C SER A 2 -27.61 39.74 19.85
N ASP A 3 -27.53 39.85 21.16
CA ASP A 3 -27.93 38.82 22.12
C ASP A 3 -29.47 38.76 22.20
N THR A 4 -29.94 37.55 22.54
CA THR A 4 -31.04 37.25 23.48
C THR A 4 -32.17 36.37 22.93
N ASP A 5 -32.24 35.18 23.56
CA ASP A 5 -33.06 33.96 23.42
C ASP A 5 -34.57 34.10 23.15
N PRO A 6 -35.21 33.00 22.72
CA PRO A 6 -36.04 32.31 23.73
C PRO A 6 -36.06 30.76 23.66
N LYS A 7 -35.91 30.18 24.85
CA LYS A 7 -36.76 29.13 25.45
C LYS A 7 -36.60 27.70 24.95
N VAL A 8 -35.63 27.00 25.54
CA VAL A 8 -35.65 25.53 25.68
C VAL A 8 -36.13 25.19 27.09
N PRO A 9 -37.24 24.46 27.27
CA PRO A 9 -37.68 24.01 28.59
C PRO A 9 -36.76 22.89 29.09
N LEU A 10 -36.18 23.06 30.28
CA LEU A 10 -35.53 21.97 31.00
C LEU A 10 -36.61 21.02 31.54
N PRO A 11 -36.49 19.69 31.31
CA PRO A 11 -37.29 18.71 32.03
C PRO A 11 -36.74 18.48 33.44
N ASP A 12 -37.64 18.49 34.41
CA ASP A 12 -37.39 18.26 35.84
C ASP A 12 -36.82 16.86 36.09
N LEU A 13 -35.66 16.81 36.76
CA LEU A 13 -34.98 15.62 37.24
C LEU A 13 -35.43 15.28 38.66
N GLU A 14 -36.66 14.82 38.91
CA GLU A 14 -37.00 14.09 40.16
C GLU A 14 -38.28 13.25 40.01
N ALA A 15 -38.15 11.92 39.85
CA ALA A 15 -39.05 10.93 40.46
C ALA A 15 -38.58 9.49 40.17
N GLY A 16 -38.30 8.74 41.24
CA GLY A 16 -38.49 7.28 41.26
C GLY A 16 -37.30 6.42 40.85
N ALA A 17 -36.36 6.21 41.77
CA ALA A 17 -35.45 5.07 41.69
C ALA A 17 -36.22 3.76 41.93
N GLU A 18 -36.46 3.00 40.86
CA GLU A 18 -36.88 1.60 40.96
C GLU A 18 -35.69 0.72 40.58
N VAL A 19 -34.99 0.23 41.60
CA VAL A 19 -33.95 -0.80 41.45
C VAL A 19 -34.65 -2.13 41.19
N GLN A 20 -34.76 -2.53 39.93
CA GLN A 20 -35.13 -3.91 39.59
C GLN A 20 -33.90 -4.81 39.69
N THR A 21 -33.87 -5.62 40.75
CA THR A 21 -32.96 -6.75 40.90
C THR A 21 -33.29 -7.81 39.85
N ILE A 22 -32.55 -7.84 38.75
CA ILE A 22 -32.53 -8.98 37.84
C ILE A 22 -31.57 -10.05 38.37
N ALA A 23 -32.11 -10.90 39.24
CA ALA A 23 -31.50 -12.16 39.64
C ALA A 23 -31.81 -13.24 38.58
N ASP A 24 -31.10 -13.24 37.46
CA ASP A 24 -30.74 -14.47 36.72
C ASP A 24 -29.80 -14.10 35.56
N ALA A 25 -28.51 -14.39 35.70
CA ALA A 25 -27.58 -14.38 34.58
C ALA A 25 -26.70 -15.62 34.69
N PRO A 26 -26.68 -16.51 33.68
CA PRO A 26 -25.80 -17.67 33.69
C PRO A 26 -24.34 -17.19 33.68
N PRO A 27 -23.41 -17.92 34.35
CA PRO A 27 -22.01 -17.49 34.41
C PRO A 27 -21.43 -17.52 33.00
N VAL A 28 -21.03 -16.35 32.51
CA VAL A 28 -20.27 -16.19 31.28
C VAL A 28 -18.98 -16.96 31.45
N ALA A 29 -18.88 -18.10 30.78
CA ALA A 29 -17.67 -18.91 30.74
C ALA A 29 -16.48 -18.06 30.27
N PRO A 30 -15.27 -18.25 30.83
CA PRO A 30 -14.12 -17.47 30.43
C PRO A 30 -13.82 -17.77 28.97
N ALA A 31 -13.84 -16.72 28.13
CA ALA A 31 -13.39 -16.77 26.75
C ALA A 31 -11.95 -17.31 26.75
N GLN A 32 -11.81 -18.59 26.42
CA GLN A 32 -10.51 -19.23 26.30
C GLN A 32 -9.78 -18.60 25.13
N SER A 33 -8.66 -17.96 25.49
CA SER A 33 -7.57 -17.46 24.67
C SER A 33 -7.35 -18.23 23.36
N SER A 34 -7.83 -17.68 22.25
CA SER A 34 -7.35 -17.98 20.89
C SER A 34 -6.52 -16.79 20.36
N ALA A 35 -5.48 -16.42 21.11
CA ALA A 35 -4.61 -15.30 20.79
C ALA A 35 -3.28 -15.71 20.12
N VAL A 36 -2.98 -17.01 20.01
CA VAL A 36 -1.65 -17.46 19.52
C VAL A 36 -1.67 -17.94 18.06
N SER A 37 -2.85 -18.14 17.45
CA SER A 37 -2.96 -18.64 16.06
C SER A 37 -3.36 -17.58 15.02
N ARG A 38 -3.64 -16.34 15.44
CA ARG A 38 -3.98 -15.24 14.49
C ARG A 38 -2.78 -14.71 13.70
N GLY A 39 -1.56 -14.84 14.23
CA GLY A 39 -0.37 -14.28 13.59
C GLY A 39 0.04 -14.94 12.26
N ALA A 40 -0.32 -16.20 12.03
CA ALA A 40 -0.01 -16.89 10.76
C ALA A 40 -1.03 -16.58 9.66
N ALA A 41 -2.33 -16.56 10.02
CA ALA A 41 -3.41 -16.26 9.07
C ALA A 41 -3.48 -14.77 8.69
N ASP A 42 -3.15 -13.85 9.61
CA ASP A 42 -3.08 -12.41 9.28
C ASP A 42 -1.87 -12.09 8.37
N LEU A 43 -0.80 -12.90 8.42
CA LEU A 43 0.34 -12.73 7.52
C LEU A 43 0.05 -13.26 6.11
N GLU A 44 -0.80 -14.29 5.99
CA GLU A 44 -1.28 -14.78 4.69
C GLU A 44 -1.96 -13.68 3.88
N ALA A 45 -2.77 -12.85 4.53
CA ALA A 45 -3.45 -11.71 3.91
C ALA A 45 -2.48 -10.62 3.39
N VAL A 46 -1.25 -10.56 3.88
CA VAL A 46 -0.24 -9.57 3.43
C VAL A 46 0.40 -9.99 2.11
N PHE A 47 0.45 -11.29 1.79
CA PHE A 47 1.06 -11.77 0.54
C PHE A 47 0.23 -11.42 -0.71
N ASP A 48 -1.08 -11.17 -0.55
CA ASP A 48 -1.99 -10.86 -1.65
C ASP A 48 -2.05 -9.36 -1.99
N ILE A 49 -1.21 -8.53 -1.36
CA ILE A 49 -1.19 -7.10 -1.63
C ILE A 49 -0.59 -6.86 -3.02
N PRO A 50 -1.34 -6.26 -3.98
CA PRO A 50 -0.81 -5.99 -5.30
C PRO A 50 0.30 -4.93 -5.23
N VAL A 51 1.43 -5.22 -5.87
CA VAL A 51 2.57 -4.29 -5.96
C VAL A 51 2.81 -3.88 -7.41
N GLN A 52 3.20 -2.63 -7.60
CA GLN A 52 3.60 -2.14 -8.91
C GLN A 52 5.07 -2.49 -9.18
N VAL A 53 5.29 -3.33 -10.19
CA VAL A 53 6.61 -3.68 -10.69
C VAL A 53 6.90 -2.85 -11.94
N SER A 54 8.10 -2.29 -12.05
CA SER A 54 8.55 -1.48 -13.18
C SER A 54 9.93 -1.93 -13.63
N ALA A 55 10.02 -2.40 -14.86
CA ALA A 55 11.28 -2.75 -15.50
C ALA A 55 11.79 -1.54 -16.29
N VAL A 56 12.97 -1.03 -15.94
CA VAL A 56 13.54 0.19 -16.54
C VAL A 56 14.71 -0.19 -17.44
N LEU A 57 14.49 -0.07 -18.75
CA LEU A 57 15.52 -0.31 -19.77
C LEU A 57 16.74 0.61 -19.58
N GLY A 58 16.50 1.90 -19.36
CA GLY A 58 17.55 2.91 -19.19
C GLY A 58 16.99 4.26 -18.78
N ARG A 59 17.88 5.17 -18.38
CA ARG A 59 17.56 6.54 -18.00
C ARG A 59 18.38 7.50 -18.86
N ALA A 60 17.83 8.69 -19.09
CA ALA A 60 18.56 9.79 -19.70
C ALA A 60 18.37 11.03 -18.84
N ARG A 61 19.44 11.80 -18.65
CA ARG A 61 19.38 13.13 -18.02
C ARG A 61 19.56 14.16 -19.12
N MET A 62 18.69 15.16 -19.15
CA MET A 62 18.72 16.26 -20.11
C MET A 62 18.31 17.56 -19.43
N GLU A 63 18.67 18.68 -20.04
CA GLU A 63 18.22 19.99 -19.58
C GLU A 63 16.75 20.21 -19.97
N VAL A 64 16.05 21.04 -19.17
CA VAL A 64 14.65 21.39 -19.42
C VAL A 64 14.47 21.98 -20.82
N GLY A 65 15.45 22.75 -21.30
CA GLY A 65 15.43 23.34 -22.64
C GLY A 65 15.43 22.31 -23.76
N ASP A 66 16.11 21.18 -23.61
CA ASP A 66 16.13 20.12 -24.62
C ASP A 66 14.87 19.26 -24.56
N LEU A 67 14.33 19.07 -23.36
CA LEU A 67 13.04 18.39 -23.17
C LEU A 67 11.90 19.12 -23.89
N LEU A 68 11.89 20.46 -23.87
CA LEU A 68 10.90 21.28 -24.58
C LEU A 68 11.05 21.23 -26.11
N LYS A 69 12.23 20.87 -26.63
CA LYS A 69 12.48 20.72 -28.07
C LYS A 69 12.13 19.32 -28.58
N LEU A 70 11.87 18.36 -27.69
CA LEU A 70 11.48 17.01 -28.09
C LEU A 70 10.13 17.05 -28.80
N GLY A 71 10.12 16.51 -30.02
CA GLY A 71 8.92 16.30 -30.80
C GLY A 71 8.82 14.86 -31.28
N PRO A 72 7.75 14.52 -32.02
CA PRO A 72 7.62 13.24 -32.67
C PRO A 72 8.83 12.95 -33.56
N GLY A 73 9.43 11.76 -33.41
CA GLY A 73 10.62 11.35 -34.16
C GLY A 73 11.96 11.68 -33.51
N ALA A 74 11.97 12.32 -32.33
CA ALA A 74 13.20 12.49 -31.57
C ALA A 74 13.72 11.13 -31.05
N VAL A 75 14.99 10.84 -31.32
CA VAL A 75 15.68 9.65 -30.81
C VAL A 75 16.48 10.05 -29.58
N LEU A 76 16.21 9.40 -28.45
CA LEU A 76 16.90 9.66 -27.20
C LEU A 76 17.84 8.51 -26.86
N GLU A 77 19.11 8.84 -26.71
CA GLU A 77 20.10 7.89 -26.22
C GLU A 77 19.94 7.70 -24.71
N LEU A 78 19.93 6.44 -24.29
CA LEU A 78 19.86 6.07 -22.88
C LEU A 78 21.27 5.76 -22.35
N ASP A 79 21.41 5.74 -21.02
CA ASP A 79 22.66 5.44 -20.33
C ASP A 79 23.10 3.96 -20.42
N ARG A 80 22.20 3.04 -20.79
CA ARG A 80 22.50 1.60 -20.90
C ARG A 80 22.84 1.14 -22.30
N LYS A 81 23.76 0.16 -22.38
CA LYS A 81 24.11 -0.54 -23.61
C LYS A 81 23.21 -1.74 -23.90
N VAL A 82 23.13 -2.13 -25.16
CA VAL A 82 22.43 -3.35 -25.59
C VAL A 82 23.10 -4.56 -24.95
N GLY A 83 22.32 -5.44 -24.31
CA GLY A 83 22.80 -6.64 -23.64
C GLY A 83 23.24 -6.43 -22.18
N GLU A 84 23.09 -5.22 -21.62
CA GLU A 84 23.29 -5.00 -20.20
C GLU A 84 22.03 -5.38 -19.40
N ALA A 85 22.22 -5.87 -18.17
CA ALA A 85 21.11 -6.13 -17.28
C ALA A 85 20.34 -4.84 -16.97
N ILE A 86 19.02 -4.88 -17.09
CA ILE A 86 18.09 -3.81 -16.76
C ILE A 86 17.72 -3.84 -15.27
N ASP A 87 17.26 -2.71 -14.76
CA ASP A 87 16.84 -2.60 -13.36
C ASP A 87 15.36 -2.88 -13.21
N ILE A 88 15.00 -3.64 -12.17
CA ILE A 88 13.62 -3.93 -11.81
C ILE A 88 13.32 -3.22 -10.48
N TYR A 89 12.33 -2.34 -10.52
CA TYR A 89 11.84 -1.59 -9.38
C TYR A 89 10.49 -2.14 -8.91
N VAL A 90 10.29 -2.19 -7.60
CA VAL A 90 9.00 -2.44 -6.97
C VAL A 90 8.71 -1.27 -6.06
N ASN A 91 7.61 -0.56 -6.30
CA ASN A 91 7.25 0.65 -5.54
C ASN A 91 8.43 1.63 -5.37
N ASN A 92 9.11 1.94 -6.49
CA ASN A 92 10.30 2.80 -6.57
C ASN A 92 11.58 2.29 -5.87
N ARG A 93 11.60 1.06 -5.35
CA ARG A 93 12.80 0.42 -4.79
C ARG A 93 13.41 -0.56 -5.79
N LEU A 94 14.72 -0.46 -6.00
CA LEU A 94 15.45 -1.44 -6.80
C LEU A 94 15.46 -2.79 -6.06
N VAL A 95 14.88 -3.82 -6.66
CA VAL A 95 14.79 -5.16 -6.06
C VAL A 95 15.59 -6.20 -6.82
N ALA A 96 15.86 -5.98 -8.10
CA ALA A 96 16.52 -6.97 -8.93
C ALA A 96 17.12 -6.36 -10.19
N ARG A 97 17.98 -7.15 -10.83
CA ARG A 97 18.45 -6.94 -12.19
C ARG A 97 18.00 -8.11 -13.06
N GLY A 98 17.78 -7.83 -14.33
CA GLY A 98 17.36 -8.86 -15.28
C GLY A 98 17.76 -8.55 -16.71
N GLU A 99 17.64 -9.52 -17.58
CA GLU A 99 17.90 -9.36 -19.01
C GLU A 99 16.58 -9.34 -19.78
N VAL A 100 16.50 -8.52 -20.83
CA VAL A 100 15.31 -8.47 -21.70
C VAL A 100 15.38 -9.64 -22.67
N VAL A 101 14.32 -10.45 -22.68
CA VAL A 101 14.17 -11.60 -23.57
C VAL A 101 12.89 -11.45 -24.38
N LEU A 102 12.86 -12.00 -25.59
CA LEU A 102 11.65 -12.07 -26.39
C LEU A 102 11.04 -13.47 -26.23
N VAL A 103 9.82 -13.54 -25.68
CA VAL A 103 9.09 -14.79 -25.46
C VAL A 103 7.76 -14.69 -26.21
N GLU A 104 7.53 -15.57 -27.19
CA GLU A 104 6.27 -15.62 -27.95
C GLU A 104 5.87 -14.24 -28.53
N GLU A 105 6.82 -13.53 -29.13
CA GLU A 105 6.64 -12.16 -29.67
C GLU A 105 6.33 -11.08 -28.62
N LYS A 106 6.39 -11.42 -27.33
CA LYS A 106 6.23 -10.49 -26.21
C LYS A 106 7.58 -10.20 -25.56
N LEU A 107 7.74 -8.97 -25.11
CA LEU A 107 8.88 -8.59 -24.28
C LEU A 107 8.72 -9.22 -22.89
N GLY A 108 9.72 -10.01 -22.49
CA GLY A 108 9.86 -10.59 -21.16
C GLY A 108 11.14 -10.11 -20.50
N VAL A 109 11.25 -10.36 -19.20
CA VAL A 109 12.45 -10.06 -18.41
C VAL A 109 12.82 -11.29 -17.61
N THR A 110 14.03 -11.81 -17.82
CA THR A 110 14.58 -12.91 -17.02
C THR A 110 15.37 -12.32 -15.86
N MET A 111 15.06 -12.74 -14.63
CA MET A 111 15.78 -12.28 -13.45
C MET A 111 17.19 -12.88 -13.41
N THR A 112 18.21 -12.04 -13.33
CA THR A 112 19.61 -12.47 -13.20
C THR A 112 20.08 -12.38 -11.76
N GLU A 113 19.74 -11.30 -11.06
CA GLU A 113 20.15 -11.04 -9.69
C GLU A 113 19.00 -10.48 -8.87
N ILE A 114 18.81 -10.98 -7.65
CA ILE A 114 17.83 -10.46 -6.69
C ILE A 114 18.59 -9.75 -5.57
N ILE A 115 18.30 -8.46 -5.40
CA ILE A 115 18.84 -7.64 -4.33
C ILE A 115 17.85 -7.74 -3.18
N LYS A 116 18.22 -8.46 -2.12
CA LYS A 116 17.37 -8.54 -0.92
C LYS A 116 17.22 -7.16 -0.30
N ALA A 117 15.98 -6.76 -0.06
CA ALA A 117 15.66 -5.63 0.79
C ALA A 117 15.79 -6.05 2.26
N ASP A 118 17.02 -6.33 2.70
CA ASP A 118 17.33 -6.46 4.13
C ASP A 118 17.61 -5.06 4.67
N GLN A 119 16.56 -4.35 5.10
CA GLN A 119 16.54 -3.32 6.17
C GLN A 119 15.09 -2.90 6.46
#